data_AF-A0AAF0P9T5-F1
#
_entry.id   AF-A0AAF0P9T5-F1
#
_cell.length_a   1.000
_cell.length_b   1.000
_cell.length_c   1.000
_cell.angle_alpha   90.00
_cell.angle_beta   90.00
_cell.angle_gamma   90.00
#
_symmetry.space_group_name_H-M   'P 1'
#
loop_
_entity.id
_entity.type
_entity.pdbx_description
1 polymer ?
#
loop_
_entity_poly.entity_id
_entity_poly.type
_entity_poly.pdbx_seq_one_letter_code
_entity_poly.pdbx_strand_id
1 'polypeptide(L)'
;MSFDDDTSDDEAFHPLGESWQDDLEEMLDETEYDTELGMEMGRDAMRVTKGELSEEEFHERYHDDVMAEFGEDERPIASPDDVDGNEDGIGSTLLEFANGDGSRREMLKKTGAGLGFASLGWGAVDQQEPEPAVEEAGEVQDADEGTQWGMTIDLENCDGCLACVTACNQEHNWDQGANWMYVLAFEDGAVESPDPDTVDVDPEDCGDNPVVHDFNYLVRPCQHCTDAPCEKVCPTTARHTRDRGGLVLTDYDVCIGCRYCQVACPYGVNYFQWGEPETDEDELGADMVYDYRDRRVSSRAPRGVMSKCVFDPARQDGNFGEGNIGTSACEVACPPNVIQFGDKNNPASDPERYRENPARSRTIINLDAALPSADSVSSSLEGVSGDLDAVIDAVDEFTRRRIALATGVQITQEDYEEEAPPGDSLPDKEAGILEVVSAIEETGLDLESDEVRRELGLMPDQFEGPSQDVQVADTAEVAQELFEDYVNAPQNEFELLADIGTNPNVDYLGHQPGPEAHQVRGPVSYEDVGMLDTRQNALEEETVGLGPIDSS
;
A
#
# COMPACT_ATOMS: atom_id res chain seq x y z
N MET A 1 19.60 29.49 -25.70
CA MET A 1 20.56 28.59 -26.39
C MET A 1 19.73 27.36 -26.66
N SER A 2 19.56 26.98 -27.92
CA SER A 2 18.83 25.76 -28.27
C SER A 2 19.65 24.57 -27.76
N PHE A 3 19.10 23.85 -26.79
CA PHE A 3 19.60 22.54 -26.44
C PHE A 3 19.01 21.60 -27.48
N ASP A 4 19.83 21.27 -28.48
CA ASP A 4 19.60 20.14 -29.36
C ASP A 4 19.78 18.88 -28.50
N ASP A 5 18.67 18.31 -28.02
CA ASP A 5 18.64 16.95 -27.45
C ASP A 5 18.30 16.00 -28.59
N ASP A 6 19.32 15.25 -29.02
CA ASP A 6 19.31 14.32 -30.16
C ASP A 6 18.96 12.92 -29.65
N THR A 7 17.84 12.81 -28.93
CA THR A 7 17.11 11.55 -28.68
C THR A 7 15.89 11.57 -29.57
N SER A 8 15.70 10.52 -30.37
CA SER A 8 14.62 10.39 -31.34
C SER A 8 13.28 10.92 -30.84
N ASP A 9 12.69 11.86 -31.58
CA ASP A 9 11.31 12.37 -31.44
C ASP A 9 10.21 11.26 -31.52
N ASP A 10 10.58 9.97 -31.52
CA ASP A 10 9.70 8.82 -31.77
C ASP A 10 9.57 7.86 -30.55
N GLU A 11 10.19 8.13 -29.39
CA GLU A 11 10.05 7.27 -28.19
C GLU A 11 9.24 7.98 -27.10
N ALA A 12 8.10 7.40 -26.73
CA ALA A 12 7.25 7.91 -25.67
C ALA A 12 8.01 7.98 -24.33
N PHE A 13 7.85 9.07 -23.58
CA PHE A 13 8.53 9.20 -22.29
C PHE A 13 7.78 8.46 -21.17
N HIS A 14 6.48 8.25 -21.35
CA HIS A 14 5.64 7.61 -20.34
C HIS A 14 5.83 6.08 -20.40
N PRO A 15 6.06 5.39 -19.26
CA PRO A 15 6.38 3.95 -19.25
C PRO A 15 5.21 3.04 -19.68
N LEU A 16 4.00 3.58 -19.75
CA LEU A 16 2.82 2.88 -20.29
C LEU A 16 2.71 2.98 -21.83
N GLY A 17 3.68 3.60 -22.51
CA GLY A 17 3.76 3.64 -23.97
C GLY A 17 3.20 4.91 -24.61
N GLU A 18 3.32 4.96 -25.94
CA GLU A 18 2.95 6.11 -26.80
C GLU A 18 1.45 6.36 -26.80
N SER A 19 0.64 5.31 -26.93
CA SER A 19 -0.81 5.46 -26.98
C SER A 19 -1.39 6.02 -25.68
N TRP A 20 -0.88 5.59 -24.53
CA TRP A 20 -1.22 6.18 -23.24
C TRP A 20 -0.80 7.66 -23.14
N GLN A 21 0.35 8.01 -23.71
CA GLN A 21 0.81 9.39 -23.77
C GLN A 21 -0.09 10.26 -24.66
N ASP A 22 -0.54 9.74 -25.81
CA ASP A 22 -1.49 10.41 -26.70
C ASP A 22 -2.83 10.62 -26.00
N ASP A 23 -3.32 9.62 -25.27
CA ASP A 23 -4.53 9.72 -24.45
C ASP A 23 -4.41 10.82 -23.38
N LEU A 24 -3.25 10.92 -22.72
CA LEU A 24 -2.98 11.99 -21.75
C LEU A 24 -2.98 13.38 -22.40
N GLU A 25 -2.44 13.50 -23.61
CA GLU A 25 -2.44 14.75 -24.38
C GLU A 25 -3.86 15.17 -24.77
N GLU A 26 -4.65 14.25 -25.34
CA GLU A 26 -6.06 14.49 -25.67
C GLU A 26 -6.86 14.87 -24.42
N MET A 27 -6.60 14.19 -23.31
CA MET A 27 -7.21 14.50 -22.03
C MET A 27 -6.88 15.92 -21.53
N LEU A 28 -5.63 16.37 -21.65
CA LEU A 28 -5.24 17.73 -21.26
C LEU A 28 -5.85 18.79 -22.19
N ASP A 29 -5.97 18.51 -23.48
CA ASP A 29 -6.59 19.39 -24.49
C ASP A 29 -8.08 19.68 -24.21
N GLU A 30 -8.76 18.81 -23.45
CA GLU A 30 -10.13 19.04 -22.99
C GLU A 30 -10.23 20.00 -21.79
N THR A 31 -9.09 20.33 -21.17
CA THR A 31 -9.03 21.24 -20.03
C THR A 31 -8.86 22.70 -20.46
N GLU A 32 -8.92 23.63 -19.50
CA GLU A 32 -8.61 25.04 -19.75
C GLU A 32 -7.11 25.37 -19.58
N TYR A 33 -6.31 24.36 -19.24
CA TYR A 33 -4.89 24.45 -18.91
C TYR A 33 -4.00 24.14 -20.11
N ASP A 34 -2.72 24.52 -20.04
CA ASP A 34 -1.76 24.36 -21.14
C ASP A 34 -1.28 22.91 -21.23
N THR A 35 -1.62 22.24 -22.34
CA THR A 35 -1.23 20.85 -22.61
C THR A 35 0.28 20.70 -22.75
N GLU A 36 0.96 21.60 -23.45
CA GLU A 36 2.40 21.52 -23.71
C GLU A 36 3.17 21.61 -22.39
N LEU A 37 2.81 22.57 -21.54
CA LEU A 37 3.39 22.71 -20.20
C LEU A 37 3.15 21.46 -19.34
N GLY A 38 1.92 20.91 -19.35
CA GLY A 38 1.58 19.71 -18.58
C GLY A 38 2.39 18.48 -18.98
N MET A 39 2.56 18.27 -20.29
CA MET A 39 3.35 17.17 -20.84
C MET A 39 4.84 17.34 -20.53
N GLU A 40 5.38 18.55 -20.66
CA GLU A 40 6.77 18.84 -20.32
C GLU A 40 7.06 18.66 -18.83
N MET A 41 6.21 19.22 -17.96
CA MET A 41 6.36 19.10 -16.50
C MET A 41 6.24 17.64 -16.06
N GLY A 42 5.31 16.86 -16.64
CA GLY A 42 5.17 15.44 -16.34
C GLY A 42 6.41 14.63 -16.69
N ARG A 43 6.99 14.87 -17.88
CA ARG A 43 8.26 14.25 -18.30
C ARG A 43 9.40 14.61 -17.36
N ASP A 44 9.59 15.90 -17.12
CA ASP A 44 10.71 16.37 -16.32
C ASP A 44 10.57 15.99 -14.84
N ALA A 45 9.36 15.88 -14.29
CA ALA A 45 9.16 15.38 -12.93
C ALA A 45 9.64 13.93 -12.76
N MET A 46 9.44 13.06 -13.76
CA MET A 46 10.03 11.71 -13.76
C MET A 46 11.56 11.74 -13.92
N ARG A 47 12.11 12.74 -14.63
CA ARG A 47 13.56 12.95 -14.68
C ARG A 47 14.12 13.41 -13.34
N VAL A 48 13.33 14.16 -12.56
CA VAL A 48 13.70 14.51 -11.19
C VAL A 48 13.79 13.26 -10.32
N THR A 49 12.79 12.37 -10.36
CA THR A 49 12.83 11.13 -9.56
C THR A 49 13.96 10.19 -9.98
N LYS A 50 14.35 10.19 -11.26
CA LYS A 50 15.54 9.48 -11.74
C LYS A 50 16.88 10.11 -11.33
N GLY A 51 16.87 11.31 -10.75
CA GLY A 51 18.07 12.08 -10.44
C GLY A 51 18.77 12.69 -11.67
N GLU A 52 18.07 12.75 -12.82
CA GLU A 52 18.58 13.35 -14.07
C GLU A 52 18.39 14.88 -14.10
N LEU A 53 17.50 15.41 -13.26
CA LEU A 53 17.21 16.83 -13.07
C LEU A 53 17.06 17.09 -11.56
N SER A 54 17.62 18.19 -11.03
CA SER A 54 17.38 18.53 -9.63
C SER A 54 16.01 19.20 -9.42
N GLU A 55 15.44 19.12 -8.22
CA GLU A 55 14.20 19.84 -7.89
C GLU A 55 14.33 21.35 -8.02
N GLU A 56 15.49 21.92 -7.64
CA GLU A 56 15.77 23.35 -7.80
C GLU A 56 15.74 23.74 -9.28
N GLU A 57 16.42 22.99 -10.15
CA GLU A 57 16.41 23.24 -11.59
C GLU A 57 15.02 23.07 -12.21
N PHE A 58 14.27 22.06 -11.76
CA PHE A 58 12.88 21.83 -12.19
C PHE A 58 11.97 23.01 -11.81
N HIS A 59 12.05 23.47 -10.56
CA HIS A 59 11.28 24.61 -10.09
C HIS A 59 11.66 25.87 -10.87
N GLU A 60 12.97 26.20 -10.96
CA GLU A 60 13.47 27.36 -11.69
C GLU A 60 13.04 27.35 -13.17
N ARG A 61 13.03 26.17 -13.80
CA ARG A 61 12.65 26.02 -15.21
C ARG A 61 11.19 26.38 -15.46
N TYR A 62 10.28 25.92 -14.60
CA TYR A 62 8.84 26.03 -14.83
C TYR A 62 8.15 27.15 -14.04
N HIS A 63 8.85 27.80 -13.10
CA HIS A 63 8.24 28.80 -12.21
C HIS A 63 7.49 29.92 -12.95
N ASP A 64 8.13 30.53 -13.94
CA ASP A 64 7.54 31.65 -14.68
C ASP A 64 6.29 31.22 -15.47
N ASP A 65 6.30 30.02 -16.05
CA ASP A 65 5.19 29.47 -16.84
C ASP A 65 4.02 29.05 -15.92
N VAL A 66 4.32 28.37 -14.80
CA VAL A 66 3.33 28.02 -13.76
C VAL A 66 2.68 29.27 -13.17
N MET A 67 3.46 30.29 -12.82
CA MET A 67 2.93 31.57 -12.34
C MET A 67 2.09 32.30 -13.40
N ALA A 68 2.44 32.16 -14.69
CA ALA A 68 1.68 32.76 -15.78
C ALA A 68 0.33 32.09 -16.00
N GLU A 69 0.26 30.76 -15.85
CA GLU A 69 -0.94 29.97 -16.07
C GLU A 69 -1.86 29.95 -14.84
N PHE A 70 -1.34 29.54 -13.69
CA PHE A 70 -2.13 29.28 -12.49
C PHE A 70 -2.24 30.52 -11.59
N GLY A 71 -1.33 31.49 -11.74
CA GLY A 71 -1.28 32.70 -10.90
C GLY A 71 -0.65 32.48 -9.52
N GLU A 72 -0.30 31.25 -9.21
CA GLU A 72 0.41 30.82 -8.01
C GLU A 72 1.35 29.65 -8.34
N ASP A 73 2.42 29.56 -7.57
CA ASP A 73 3.37 28.45 -7.61
C ASP A 73 3.78 28.20 -6.17
N GLU A 74 3.07 27.29 -5.52
CA GLU A 74 3.31 26.92 -4.12
C GLU A 74 4.23 25.71 -4.01
N ARG A 75 4.82 25.24 -5.13
CA ARG A 75 5.71 24.09 -5.14
C ARG A 75 6.91 24.34 -4.21
N PRO A 76 7.29 23.36 -3.36
CA PRO A 76 8.41 23.52 -2.46
C PRO A 76 9.73 23.62 -3.25
N ILE A 77 10.65 24.44 -2.76
CA ILE A 77 12.03 24.52 -3.26
C ILE A 77 12.91 23.83 -2.22
N ALA A 78 13.56 22.72 -2.58
CA ALA A 78 14.59 22.12 -1.74
C ALA A 78 15.69 23.16 -1.48
N SER A 79 16.03 23.40 -0.21
CA SER A 79 17.04 24.40 0.12
C SER A 79 18.44 23.78 0.01
N PRO A 80 19.48 24.52 -0.42
CA PRO A 80 20.83 23.96 -0.61
C PRO A 80 21.49 23.35 0.64
N ASP A 81 20.89 23.55 1.82
CA ASP A 81 21.35 22.97 3.08
C ASP A 81 20.88 21.50 3.26
N ASP A 82 20.01 20.98 2.38
CA ASP A 82 19.46 19.62 2.44
C ASP A 82 20.37 18.55 1.79
N VAL A 83 21.53 18.93 1.22
CA VAL A 83 22.37 18.05 0.37
C VAL A 83 23.76 17.71 0.95
N ASP A 84 24.07 18.09 2.19
CA ASP A 84 25.33 17.70 2.85
C ASP A 84 25.07 16.90 4.14
N GLY A 85 24.93 15.57 4.03
CA GLY A 85 24.77 14.68 5.19
C GLY A 85 24.99 13.20 4.89
N ASN A 86 26.20 12.73 5.18
CA ASN A 86 26.68 11.35 5.08
C ASN A 86 25.81 10.32 5.81
N GLU A 87 25.88 9.06 5.34
CA GLU A 87 25.43 7.79 5.94
C GLU A 87 25.24 7.84 7.48
N ASP A 88 24.09 7.32 7.92
CA ASP A 88 23.56 7.15 9.30
C ASP A 88 22.54 8.20 9.77
N GLY A 89 21.25 7.85 9.73
CA GLY A 89 20.19 8.42 10.57
C GLY A 89 19.18 9.33 9.86
N ILE A 90 18.10 8.74 9.35
CA ILE A 90 16.87 9.45 8.98
C ILE A 90 16.18 9.86 10.29
N GLY A 91 16.01 11.17 10.55
CA GLY A 91 15.30 11.61 11.75
C GLY A 91 15.59 13.01 12.28
N SER A 92 16.02 13.99 11.47
CA SER A 92 16.19 15.35 12.02
C SER A 92 15.80 16.55 11.15
N THR A 93 15.27 16.35 9.93
CA THR A 93 15.02 17.50 9.02
C THR A 93 13.60 18.08 9.10
N LEU A 94 12.70 17.53 9.93
CA LEU A 94 11.35 18.10 10.17
C LEU A 94 11.29 19.13 11.32
N LEU A 95 12.36 19.27 12.09
CA LEU A 95 12.32 19.98 13.38
C LEU A 95 12.56 21.50 13.30
N GLU A 96 12.92 22.06 12.14
CA GLU A 96 13.21 23.50 12.01
C GLU A 96 12.03 24.36 11.54
N PHE A 97 10.90 23.76 11.13
CA PHE A 97 9.66 24.49 10.80
C PHE A 97 8.61 24.53 11.91
N ALA A 98 8.81 23.82 13.03
CA ALA A 98 7.85 23.73 14.13
C ALA A 98 8.19 24.56 15.39
N ASN A 99 9.40 25.12 15.52
CA ASN A 99 9.75 25.94 16.71
C ASN A 99 10.69 27.12 16.40
N GLY A 100 10.09 28.25 15.99
CA GLY A 100 10.78 29.53 15.78
C GLY A 100 9.99 30.74 16.25
N ASP A 101 9.79 30.89 17.56
CA ASP A 101 9.36 32.14 18.19
C ASP A 101 10.40 33.24 17.91
N GLY A 102 10.05 34.29 17.15
CA GLY A 102 11.09 35.21 16.69
C GLY A 102 10.75 36.52 16.00
N SER A 103 9.59 37.18 16.19
CA SER A 103 9.50 38.64 15.86
C SER A 103 8.28 39.37 16.45
N ARG A 104 8.24 39.55 17.78
CA ARG A 104 7.44 40.62 18.43
C ARG A 104 8.29 41.75 19.00
N ARG A 105 9.49 41.96 18.48
CA ARG A 105 10.42 42.97 19.01
C ARG A 105 11.10 43.84 17.97
N GLU A 106 10.38 44.28 16.95
CA GLU A 106 10.83 45.43 16.16
C GLU A 106 9.70 46.32 15.62
N MET A 107 8.76 46.71 16.48
CA MET A 107 7.81 47.79 16.15
C MET A 107 7.56 48.75 17.32
N LEU A 108 8.61 49.20 18.03
CA LEU A 108 8.49 50.29 19.02
C LEU A 108 9.77 51.16 19.10
N LYS A 109 10.26 51.63 17.96
CA LYS A 109 11.15 52.82 17.88
C LYS A 109 10.84 53.68 16.65
N LYS A 110 9.68 54.33 16.66
CA LYS A 110 9.54 55.66 16.04
C LYS A 110 8.58 56.51 16.86
N THR A 111 9.19 57.36 17.68
CA THR A 111 8.54 58.45 18.41
C THR A 111 7.79 59.38 17.45
N GLY A 112 6.57 59.78 17.84
CA GLY A 112 6.18 61.19 17.76
C GLY A 112 4.81 61.48 17.15
N ALA A 113 4.02 62.25 17.91
CA ALA A 113 2.70 62.84 17.64
C ALA A 113 1.53 61.84 17.82
N GLY A 114 0.52 62.03 18.67
CA GLY A 114 0.05 63.19 19.44
C GLY A 114 -1.47 63.07 19.56
N LEU A 115 -2.04 63.52 20.70
CA LEU A 115 -3.48 63.57 21.07
C LEU A 115 -4.05 62.22 21.55
N GLY A 116 -4.72 62.05 22.69
CA GLY A 116 -5.38 62.99 23.61
C GLY A 116 -6.90 62.80 23.59
N PHE A 117 -7.48 62.41 24.76
CA PHE A 117 -8.90 62.24 25.13
C PHE A 117 -9.57 60.90 24.77
N ALA A 118 -10.52 60.34 25.52
CA ALA A 118 -10.94 60.37 26.92
C ALA A 118 -12.11 59.37 27.04
N SER A 119 -12.18 58.70 28.18
CA SER A 119 -13.31 57.92 28.72
C SER A 119 -14.72 58.37 28.31
N LEU A 120 -15.58 57.42 27.92
CA LEU A 120 -16.97 57.28 28.38
C LEU A 120 -17.39 55.81 28.28
N GLY A 121 -17.88 55.24 29.38
CA GLY A 121 -18.49 53.92 29.45
C GLY A 121 -20.01 53.96 29.56
N TRP A 122 -20.64 52.81 29.32
CA TRP A 122 -21.97 52.30 29.74
C TRP A 122 -22.21 51.04 28.90
N GLY A 123 -22.69 49.90 29.38
CA GLY A 123 -23.21 49.47 30.67
C GLY A 123 -23.42 47.94 30.59
N ALA A 124 -23.51 47.31 31.75
CA ALA A 124 -23.56 45.86 31.92
C ALA A 124 -24.74 45.19 31.18
N VAL A 125 -24.41 44.18 30.38
CA VAL A 125 -25.28 43.03 30.11
C VAL A 125 -24.46 41.82 30.51
N ASP A 126 -24.98 41.08 31.48
CA ASP A 126 -24.45 39.81 31.96
C ASP A 126 -24.59 38.81 30.79
N GLN A 127 -23.54 38.69 29.98
CA GLN A 127 -23.40 37.59 29.02
C GLN A 127 -22.64 36.51 29.75
N GLN A 128 -23.40 35.53 30.23
CA GLN A 128 -22.86 34.23 30.59
C GLN A 128 -22.30 33.64 29.29
N GLU A 129 -20.98 33.71 29.13
CA GLU A 129 -20.25 33.04 28.05
C GLU A 129 -20.52 31.52 28.20
N PRO A 130 -20.91 30.82 27.12
CA PRO A 130 -21.04 29.38 27.19
C PRO A 130 -19.63 28.82 27.37
N GLU A 131 -19.39 28.15 28.50
CA GLU A 131 -18.17 27.36 28.66
C GLU A 131 -18.19 26.27 27.58
N PRO A 132 -17.16 26.16 26.72
CA PRO A 132 -17.06 25.01 25.85
C PRO A 132 -16.87 23.79 26.74
N ALA A 133 -17.86 22.89 26.69
CA ALA A 133 -17.70 21.54 27.16
C ALA A 133 -16.73 20.86 26.20
N VAL A 134 -15.44 20.94 26.52
CA VAL A 134 -14.44 20.02 26.01
C VAL A 134 -14.66 18.74 26.81
N GLU A 135 -15.47 17.82 26.27
CA GLU A 135 -15.26 16.41 26.58
C GLU A 135 -13.84 16.10 26.12
N GLU A 136 -13.05 15.50 27.01
CA GLU A 136 -11.73 15.00 26.64
C GLU A 136 -11.90 13.98 25.53
N ALA A 137 -11.62 14.40 24.30
CA ALA A 137 -11.10 13.51 23.28
C ALA A 137 -9.89 12.82 23.92
N GLY A 138 -9.93 11.49 23.96
CA GLY A 138 -8.85 10.68 24.49
C GLY A 138 -7.53 11.14 23.89
N GLU A 139 -6.47 11.07 24.69
CA GLU A 139 -5.10 11.24 24.23
C GLU A 139 -4.86 10.26 23.07
N VAL A 140 -5.01 10.74 21.83
CA VAL A 140 -4.56 10.03 20.63
C VAL A 140 -3.04 10.04 20.75
N GLN A 141 -2.48 8.86 20.94
CA GLN A 141 -1.05 8.67 21.10
C GLN A 141 -0.32 9.27 19.90
N ASP A 142 0.73 10.03 20.18
CA ASP A 142 1.68 10.54 19.20
C ASP A 142 2.25 9.34 18.41
N ALA A 143 1.67 9.05 17.25
CA ALA A 143 2.25 8.15 16.26
C ALA A 143 2.51 8.97 14.98
N ASP A 144 3.73 9.05 14.43
CA ASP A 144 5.03 8.56 14.88
C ASP A 144 6.06 9.28 13.99
N GLU A 145 7.12 9.85 14.54
CA GLU A 145 8.24 10.37 13.73
C GLU A 145 9.02 9.16 13.19
N GLY A 146 8.50 8.45 12.17
CA GLY A 146 9.16 7.25 11.63
C GLY A 146 8.31 6.33 10.77
N THR A 147 6.97 6.36 10.85
CA THR A 147 6.12 5.43 10.10
C THR A 147 6.05 5.74 8.61
N GLN A 148 6.19 4.70 7.77
CA GLN A 148 5.94 4.74 6.33
C GLN A 148 4.94 3.65 5.95
N TRP A 149 3.70 4.02 5.67
CA TRP A 149 2.69 3.03 5.24
C TRP A 149 3.00 2.50 3.84
N GLY A 150 2.83 1.20 3.66
CA GLY A 150 3.02 0.52 2.39
C GLY A 150 2.36 -0.86 2.34
N MET A 151 2.58 -1.56 1.22
CA MET A 151 2.04 -2.90 1.01
C MET A 151 3.12 -3.87 0.55
N THR A 152 2.92 -5.16 0.85
CA THR A 152 3.53 -6.28 0.12
C THR A 152 2.39 -7.06 -0.52
N ILE A 153 2.45 -7.28 -1.83
CA ILE A 153 1.39 -7.91 -2.63
C ILE A 153 1.91 -9.22 -3.23
N ASP A 154 1.28 -10.32 -2.84
CA ASP A 154 1.61 -11.67 -3.28
C ASP A 154 0.84 -12.09 -4.53
N LEU A 155 1.40 -11.78 -5.70
CA LEU A 155 0.79 -12.05 -7.00
C LEU A 155 0.63 -13.54 -7.29
N GLU A 156 1.51 -14.39 -6.74
CA GLU A 156 1.42 -15.84 -6.93
C GLU A 156 0.25 -16.47 -6.16
N ASN A 157 -0.25 -15.81 -5.12
CA ASN A 157 -1.44 -16.25 -4.39
C ASN A 157 -2.73 -15.58 -4.87
N CYS A 158 -2.66 -14.71 -5.88
CA CYS A 158 -3.81 -13.97 -6.39
C CYS A 158 -4.68 -14.83 -7.29
N ASP A 159 -5.99 -14.83 -7.02
CA ASP A 159 -7.00 -15.57 -7.79
C ASP A 159 -7.82 -14.67 -8.74
N GLY A 160 -7.56 -13.37 -8.75
CA GLY A 160 -8.27 -12.40 -9.58
C GLY A 160 -9.74 -12.17 -9.18
N CYS A 161 -10.16 -12.49 -7.95
CA CYS A 161 -11.57 -12.40 -7.54
C CYS A 161 -12.18 -10.99 -7.45
N LEU A 162 -11.36 -9.94 -7.53
CA LEU A 162 -11.75 -8.51 -7.41
C LEU A 162 -12.42 -8.12 -6.07
N ALA A 163 -12.33 -8.95 -5.03
CA ALA A 163 -12.86 -8.63 -3.71
C ALA A 163 -12.22 -7.35 -3.13
N CYS A 164 -10.91 -7.20 -3.33
CA CYS A 164 -10.14 -6.04 -2.89
C CYS A 164 -10.59 -4.73 -3.60
N VAL A 165 -10.93 -4.78 -4.89
CA VAL A 165 -11.48 -3.65 -5.65
C VAL A 165 -12.86 -3.28 -5.12
N THR A 166 -13.71 -4.28 -4.91
CA THR A 166 -15.09 -4.07 -4.44
C THR A 166 -15.11 -3.53 -3.02
N ALA A 167 -14.21 -3.98 -2.16
CA ALA A 167 -14.06 -3.45 -0.80
C ALA A 167 -13.55 -2.02 -0.79
N CYS A 168 -12.55 -1.71 -1.63
CA CYS A 168 -12.09 -0.33 -1.80
C CYS A 168 -13.23 0.60 -2.22
N ASN A 169 -14.12 0.17 -3.14
CA ASN A 169 -15.26 1.00 -3.48
C ASN A 169 -16.31 1.10 -2.36
N GLN A 170 -16.59 0.02 -1.64
CA GLN A 170 -17.54 0.09 -0.52
C GLN A 170 -17.09 1.05 0.58
N GLU A 171 -15.78 1.09 0.82
CA GLU A 171 -15.14 1.96 1.81
C GLU A 171 -15.13 3.42 1.32
N HIS A 172 -14.77 3.66 0.05
CA HIS A 172 -14.55 5.02 -0.48
C HIS A 172 -15.69 5.60 -1.33
N ASN A 173 -16.67 4.82 -1.75
CA ASN A 173 -17.82 5.27 -2.55
C ASN A 173 -17.41 6.05 -3.82
N TRP A 174 -16.35 5.64 -4.50
CA TRP A 174 -15.94 6.27 -5.76
C TRP A 174 -16.87 5.87 -6.92
N ASP A 175 -16.96 6.73 -7.93
CA ASP A 175 -17.88 6.54 -9.06
C ASP A 175 -17.42 5.43 -10.01
N GLN A 176 -18.38 4.81 -10.71
CA GLN A 176 -18.06 3.86 -11.79
C GLN A 176 -17.07 4.47 -12.78
N GLY A 177 -16.00 3.75 -13.09
CA GLY A 177 -14.89 4.27 -13.89
C GLY A 177 -13.71 4.85 -13.12
N ALA A 178 -13.81 5.05 -11.80
CA ALA A 178 -12.71 5.63 -11.01
C ALA A 178 -11.59 4.64 -10.69
N ASN A 179 -11.92 3.36 -10.44
CA ASN A 179 -11.01 2.25 -10.14
C ASN A 179 -9.66 2.66 -9.55
N TRP A 180 -9.60 2.79 -8.22
CA TRP A 180 -8.37 3.19 -7.51
C TRP A 180 -7.30 2.09 -7.42
N MET A 181 -7.65 0.88 -7.86
CA MET A 181 -6.77 -0.27 -7.94
C MET A 181 -7.17 -1.12 -9.14
N TYR A 182 -6.19 -1.55 -9.91
CA TYR A 182 -6.38 -2.46 -11.04
C TYR A 182 -5.90 -3.86 -10.68
N VAL A 183 -6.66 -4.89 -11.07
CA VAL A 183 -6.22 -6.29 -11.02
C VAL A 183 -6.22 -6.79 -12.46
N LEU A 184 -5.03 -6.90 -13.03
CA LEU A 184 -4.83 -7.15 -14.45
C LEU A 184 -4.31 -8.57 -14.64
N ALA A 185 -5.08 -9.42 -15.31
CA ALA A 185 -4.55 -10.70 -15.79
C ALA A 185 -3.67 -10.44 -17.03
N PHE A 186 -2.51 -11.08 -17.12
CA PHE A 186 -1.60 -10.89 -18.24
C PHE A 186 -0.91 -12.19 -18.69
N GLU A 187 -0.47 -12.20 -19.94
CA GLU A 187 0.39 -13.24 -20.51
C GLU A 187 1.66 -12.63 -21.07
N ASP A 188 2.79 -13.23 -20.78
CA ASP A 188 4.12 -12.87 -21.28
C ASP A 188 4.87 -14.08 -21.88
N GLY A 189 4.16 -15.18 -22.08
CA GLY A 189 4.69 -16.45 -22.56
C GLY A 189 5.26 -17.39 -21.48
N ALA A 190 5.24 -16.99 -20.20
CA ALA A 190 5.61 -17.87 -19.09
C ALA A 190 4.47 -18.83 -18.69
N VAL A 191 3.22 -18.37 -18.79
CA VAL A 191 1.99 -19.12 -18.47
C VAL A 191 1.01 -18.97 -19.64
N GLU A 192 0.40 -20.08 -20.08
CA GLU A 192 -0.73 -20.03 -21.03
C GLU A 192 -2.03 -20.07 -20.22
N SER A 193 -2.84 -19.02 -20.30
CA SER A 193 -4.06 -18.94 -19.51
C SER A 193 -5.16 -19.82 -20.10
N PRO A 194 -5.99 -20.48 -19.27
CA PRO A 194 -7.16 -21.19 -19.76
C PRO A 194 -8.22 -20.21 -20.26
N ASP A 195 -9.16 -20.71 -21.06
CA ASP A 195 -10.33 -19.94 -21.46
C ASP A 195 -11.18 -19.65 -20.21
N PRO A 196 -11.38 -18.37 -19.82
CA PRO A 196 -12.06 -18.01 -18.58
C PRO A 196 -13.52 -18.50 -18.56
N ASP A 197 -14.16 -18.68 -19.72
CA ASP A 197 -15.53 -19.21 -19.81
C ASP A 197 -15.59 -20.73 -19.54
N THR A 198 -14.44 -21.40 -19.36
CA THR A 198 -14.31 -22.84 -19.15
C THR A 198 -13.73 -23.24 -17.79
N VAL A 199 -13.31 -22.26 -16.98
CA VAL A 199 -12.79 -22.50 -15.64
C VAL A 199 -13.97 -22.67 -14.67
N ASP A 200 -14.30 -23.92 -14.36
CA ASP A 200 -15.15 -24.25 -13.20
C ASP A 200 -14.27 -24.14 -11.95
N VAL A 201 -14.28 -22.98 -11.28
CA VAL A 201 -13.69 -22.86 -9.93
C VAL A 201 -14.63 -23.58 -8.97
N ASP A 202 -14.36 -24.86 -8.69
CA ASP A 202 -15.06 -25.60 -7.64
C ASP A 202 -14.46 -25.21 -6.28
N PRO A 203 -15.20 -24.51 -5.40
CA PRO A 203 -14.70 -24.14 -4.07
C PRO A 203 -14.34 -25.35 -3.19
N GLU A 204 -14.83 -26.55 -3.52
CA GLU A 204 -14.55 -27.80 -2.80
C GLU A 204 -13.30 -28.54 -3.34
N ASP A 205 -12.77 -28.17 -4.52
CA ASP A 205 -11.61 -28.84 -5.15
C ASP A 205 -10.26 -28.20 -4.76
N CYS A 206 -10.28 -27.19 -3.87
CA CYS A 206 -9.11 -26.39 -3.52
C CYS A 206 -8.20 -26.97 -2.43
N GLY A 207 -8.47 -28.19 -1.93
CA GLY A 207 -7.59 -28.92 -1.00
C GLY A 207 -7.12 -28.13 0.23
N ASP A 208 -5.93 -28.47 0.75
CA ASP A 208 -5.24 -27.72 1.82
C ASP A 208 -4.38 -26.55 1.28
N ASN A 209 -4.38 -26.30 -0.05
CA ASN A 209 -3.57 -25.26 -0.71
C ASN A 209 -4.24 -24.78 -2.01
N PRO A 210 -5.07 -23.73 -1.95
CA PRO A 210 -5.92 -23.28 -3.05
C PRO A 210 -5.18 -22.31 -3.99
N VAL A 211 -4.16 -22.74 -4.74
CA VAL A 211 -3.50 -21.86 -5.72
C VAL A 211 -3.97 -22.17 -7.13
N VAL A 212 -4.67 -21.22 -7.75
CA VAL A 212 -5.07 -21.23 -9.16
C VAL A 212 -3.87 -20.73 -9.99
N HIS A 213 -2.99 -21.64 -10.40
CA HIS A 213 -1.81 -21.35 -11.24
C HIS A 213 -2.12 -21.02 -12.71
N ASP A 214 -3.35 -20.64 -13.01
CA ASP A 214 -3.84 -20.58 -14.38
C ASP A 214 -3.69 -19.18 -15.02
N PHE A 215 -3.36 -18.14 -14.24
CA PHE A 215 -3.18 -16.77 -14.75
C PHE A 215 -2.03 -16.08 -14.02
N ASN A 216 -1.32 -15.18 -14.70
CA ASN A 216 -0.51 -14.17 -14.02
C ASN A 216 -1.35 -12.93 -13.75
N TYR A 217 -1.21 -12.35 -12.56
CA TYR A 217 -1.90 -11.12 -12.19
C TYR A 217 -0.91 -10.00 -11.83
N LEU A 218 -1.28 -8.77 -12.15
CA LEU A 218 -0.69 -7.56 -11.59
C LEU A 218 -1.77 -6.78 -10.85
N VAL A 219 -1.62 -6.65 -9.53
CA VAL A 219 -2.46 -5.78 -8.70
C VAL A 219 -1.79 -4.41 -8.60
N ARG A 220 -2.32 -3.39 -9.28
CA ARG A 220 -1.70 -2.06 -9.42
C ARG A 220 -2.53 -0.97 -8.72
N PRO A 221 -2.35 -0.76 -7.41
CA PRO A 221 -2.86 0.42 -6.70
C PRO A 221 -1.92 1.63 -6.88
N CYS A 222 -2.26 2.76 -6.28
CA CYS A 222 -1.27 3.82 -6.05
C CYS A 222 -0.13 3.30 -5.19
N GLN A 223 1.10 3.59 -5.61
CA GLN A 223 2.31 3.11 -4.94
C GLN A 223 2.75 4.01 -3.77
N HIS A 224 2.06 5.13 -3.54
CA HIS A 224 2.37 6.11 -2.48
C HIS A 224 3.86 6.47 -2.41
N CYS A 225 4.49 6.67 -3.57
CA CYS A 225 5.91 6.94 -3.78
C CYS A 225 6.49 7.93 -2.75
N THR A 226 7.62 7.57 -2.14
CA THR A 226 8.36 8.50 -1.27
C THR A 226 8.95 9.66 -2.07
N ASP A 227 9.35 9.40 -3.31
CA ASP A 227 9.71 10.43 -4.27
C ASP A 227 8.63 10.58 -5.36
N ALA A 228 7.56 11.32 -5.05
CA ALA A 228 6.37 11.37 -5.86
C ALA A 228 6.45 12.41 -7.01
N PRO A 229 6.53 11.99 -8.29
CA PRO A 229 6.55 12.93 -9.41
C PRO A 229 5.22 13.70 -9.53
N CYS A 230 4.12 13.08 -9.09
CA CYS A 230 2.79 13.69 -9.09
C CYS A 230 2.65 14.86 -8.10
N GLU A 231 3.41 14.87 -7.01
CA GLU A 231 3.50 15.98 -6.06
C GLU A 231 4.28 17.14 -6.66
N LYS A 232 5.44 16.86 -7.27
CA LYS A 232 6.32 17.87 -7.88
C LYS A 232 5.64 18.72 -8.94
N VAL A 233 4.68 18.15 -9.69
CA VAL A 233 3.96 18.87 -10.75
C VAL A 233 2.73 19.63 -10.28
N CYS A 234 2.34 19.55 -9.00
CA CYS A 234 1.11 20.18 -8.52
C CYS A 234 1.33 21.67 -8.19
N PRO A 235 0.76 22.62 -8.96
CA PRO A 235 1.05 24.05 -8.77
C PRO A 235 0.46 24.61 -7.47
N THR A 236 -0.65 24.04 -6.99
CA THR A 236 -1.38 24.48 -5.80
C THR A 236 -1.05 23.67 -4.55
N THR A 237 -0.11 22.71 -4.63
CA THR A 237 0.20 21.74 -3.55
C THR A 237 -0.99 20.92 -3.04
N ALA A 238 -2.09 20.86 -3.79
CA ALA A 238 -3.22 19.98 -3.46
C ALA A 238 -2.77 18.51 -3.38
N ARG A 239 -1.88 18.09 -4.28
CA ARG A 239 -1.16 16.81 -4.19
C ARG A 239 0.07 17.03 -3.33
N HIS A 240 0.18 16.28 -2.23
CA HIS A 240 1.29 16.39 -1.28
C HIS A 240 1.51 15.07 -0.55
N THR A 241 2.72 14.89 0.00
CA THR A 241 2.99 13.82 0.96
C THR A 241 2.65 14.30 2.37
N ARG A 242 1.78 13.56 3.05
CA ARG A 242 1.40 13.82 4.43
C ARG A 242 2.55 13.43 5.36
N ASP A 243 2.84 14.30 6.33
CA ASP A 243 3.85 14.11 7.37
C ASP A 243 3.65 12.85 8.21
N ARG A 244 2.40 12.49 8.50
CA ARG A 244 2.06 11.24 9.20
C ARG A 244 1.93 10.07 8.23
N GLY A 245 2.84 9.11 8.34
CA GLY A 245 2.75 7.82 7.64
C GLY A 245 3.10 7.86 6.15
N GLY A 246 3.68 8.95 5.66
CA GLY A 246 4.17 9.04 4.27
C GLY A 246 3.10 8.88 3.19
N LEU A 247 1.85 9.23 3.50
CA LEU A 247 0.75 9.07 2.55
C LEU A 247 0.73 10.20 1.52
N VAL A 248 0.91 9.88 0.24
CA VAL A 248 0.64 10.82 -0.86
C VAL A 248 -0.88 11.02 -0.99
N LEU A 249 -1.41 12.22 -0.77
CA LEU A 249 -2.86 12.51 -0.75
C LEU A 249 -3.24 13.61 -1.74
N THR A 250 -4.54 13.77 -2.04
CA THR A 250 -5.06 15.01 -2.68
C THR A 250 -5.93 15.73 -1.66
N ASP A 251 -5.69 17.01 -1.40
CA ASP A 251 -6.70 17.85 -0.76
C ASP A 251 -7.77 18.24 -1.77
N TYR A 252 -8.97 17.69 -1.63
CA TYR A 252 -10.05 17.86 -2.60
C TYR A 252 -10.55 19.29 -2.69
N ASP A 253 -10.47 20.07 -1.60
CA ASP A 253 -10.90 21.47 -1.58
C ASP A 253 -9.88 22.45 -2.17
N VAL A 254 -8.64 21.99 -2.39
CA VAL A 254 -7.53 22.79 -2.97
C VAL A 254 -7.27 22.40 -4.43
N CYS A 255 -7.62 21.17 -4.81
CA CYS A 255 -7.39 20.66 -6.16
C CYS A 255 -8.18 21.47 -7.21
N ILE A 256 -7.46 22.04 -8.18
CA ILE A 256 -8.03 22.82 -9.29
C ILE A 256 -8.31 21.99 -10.54
N GLY A 257 -7.97 20.68 -10.53
CA GLY A 257 -8.25 19.79 -11.64
C GLY A 257 -7.41 20.03 -12.89
N CYS A 258 -6.15 20.47 -12.77
CA CYS A 258 -5.26 20.68 -13.92
C CYS A 258 -4.68 19.39 -14.52
N ARG A 259 -4.77 18.28 -13.79
CA ARG A 259 -4.43 16.92 -14.25
C ARG A 259 -2.96 16.67 -14.60
N TYR A 260 -2.05 17.60 -14.33
CA TYR A 260 -0.61 17.38 -14.53
C TYR A 260 -0.08 16.19 -13.71
N CYS A 261 -0.65 15.96 -12.53
CA CYS A 261 -0.34 14.79 -11.71
C CYS A 261 -0.75 13.45 -12.35
N GLN A 262 -1.68 13.45 -13.31
CA GLN A 262 -2.06 12.27 -14.09
C GLN A 262 -0.97 11.93 -15.10
N VAL A 263 -0.38 12.94 -15.75
CA VAL A 263 0.73 12.78 -16.69
C VAL A 263 2.02 12.36 -16.00
N ALA A 264 2.31 12.94 -14.84
CA ALA A 264 3.55 12.67 -14.10
C ALA A 264 3.58 11.28 -13.43
N CYS A 265 2.43 10.60 -13.32
CA CYS A 265 2.33 9.34 -12.59
C CYS A 265 2.67 8.15 -13.50
N PRO A 266 3.80 7.45 -13.30
CA PRO A 266 4.22 6.37 -14.19
C PRO A 266 3.28 5.15 -14.13
N TYR A 267 2.42 5.05 -13.12
CA TYR A 267 1.56 3.90 -12.86
C TYR A 267 0.15 4.02 -13.47
N GLY A 268 -0.24 5.19 -13.96
CA GLY A 268 -1.58 5.39 -14.57
C GLY A 268 -2.76 5.23 -13.60
N VAL A 269 -2.56 5.47 -12.31
CA VAL A 269 -3.53 5.19 -11.21
C VAL A 269 -4.34 6.40 -10.73
N ASN A 270 -4.12 7.58 -11.34
CA ASN A 270 -4.87 8.77 -11.00
C ASN A 270 -6.18 8.82 -11.79
N TYR A 271 -7.26 9.22 -11.12
CA TYR A 271 -8.58 9.41 -11.73
C TYR A 271 -9.05 10.85 -11.57
N PHE A 272 -9.62 11.41 -12.64
CA PHE A 272 -10.26 12.72 -12.61
C PHE A 272 -11.77 12.56 -12.55
N GLN A 273 -12.42 13.22 -11.60
CA GLN A 273 -13.86 13.19 -11.45
C GLN A 273 -14.54 14.11 -12.49
N TRP A 274 -14.93 13.55 -13.64
CA TRP A 274 -15.52 14.30 -14.75
C TRP A 274 -16.94 14.81 -14.49
N GLY A 275 -17.76 13.94 -13.87
CA GLY A 275 -19.18 14.14 -13.63
C GLY A 275 -19.49 14.61 -12.21
N GLU A 276 -20.75 14.94 -11.98
CA GLU A 276 -21.25 15.02 -10.60
C GLU A 276 -21.18 13.62 -9.98
N PRO A 277 -20.67 13.48 -8.73
CA PRO A 277 -20.53 12.17 -8.13
C PRO A 277 -21.85 11.42 -7.95
N GLU A 278 -21.81 10.09 -8.03
CA GLU A 278 -23.01 9.24 -7.98
C GLU A 278 -23.64 9.20 -6.58
N THR A 279 -22.80 9.22 -5.54
CA THR A 279 -23.22 9.21 -4.13
C THR A 279 -23.40 10.62 -3.60
N ASP A 280 -24.48 10.93 -2.88
CA ASP A 280 -24.66 12.26 -2.30
C ASP A 280 -23.75 12.47 -1.07
N GLU A 281 -23.47 13.72 -0.69
CA GLU A 281 -22.48 14.02 0.36
C GLU A 281 -22.98 13.64 1.76
N ASP A 282 -24.29 13.74 1.97
CA ASP A 282 -24.95 13.33 3.21
C ASP A 282 -25.03 11.81 3.40
N GLU A 283 -24.67 11.04 2.37
CA GLU A 283 -24.57 9.58 2.43
C GLU A 283 -23.16 9.12 2.85
N LEU A 284 -22.17 10.01 2.84
CA LEU A 284 -20.80 9.70 3.22
C LEU A 284 -20.63 9.72 4.74
N GLY A 285 -19.94 8.71 5.28
CA GLY A 285 -19.51 8.71 6.67
C GLY A 285 -18.43 9.78 6.89
N ALA A 286 -18.65 10.73 7.79
CA ALA A 286 -17.69 11.81 8.04
C ALA A 286 -16.29 11.28 8.42
N ASP A 287 -16.25 10.19 9.17
CA ASP A 287 -15.03 9.53 9.64
C ASP A 287 -14.16 8.98 8.49
N MET A 288 -14.72 8.83 7.28
CA MET A 288 -14.05 8.29 6.08
C MET A 288 -13.51 9.33 5.12
N VAL A 289 -14.02 10.55 5.22
CA VAL A 289 -13.79 11.61 4.23
C VAL A 289 -12.57 12.45 4.58
N TYR A 290 -12.36 12.66 5.88
CA TYR A 290 -11.37 13.57 6.43
C TYR A 290 -10.20 12.81 7.06
N ASP A 291 -9.00 13.36 6.92
CA ASP A 291 -7.83 12.91 7.68
C ASP A 291 -7.71 13.62 9.03
N TYR A 292 -6.64 13.30 9.77
CA TYR A 292 -6.33 13.92 11.07
C TYR A 292 -6.22 15.47 11.04
N ARG A 293 -6.02 16.07 9.85
CA ARG A 293 -5.91 17.53 9.65
C ARG A 293 -7.27 18.17 9.36
N ASP A 294 -8.36 17.39 9.42
CA ASP A 294 -9.71 17.80 9.03
C ASP A 294 -9.78 18.23 7.56
N ARG A 295 -8.93 17.64 6.70
CA ARG A 295 -8.93 17.90 5.25
C ARG A 295 -9.62 16.77 4.52
N ARG A 296 -10.46 17.12 3.54
CA ARG A 296 -11.12 16.16 2.68
C ARG A 296 -10.10 15.58 1.69
N VAL A 297 -9.73 14.32 1.92
CA VAL A 297 -8.68 13.63 1.13
C VAL A 297 -9.10 12.27 0.59
N SER A 298 -10.26 11.78 1.03
CA SER A 298 -10.71 10.41 0.85
C SER A 298 -12.17 10.38 0.38
N SER A 299 -12.66 9.18 0.09
CA SER A 299 -13.93 8.95 -0.58
C SER A 299 -14.01 9.55 -2.01
N ARG A 300 -15.20 9.56 -2.61
CA ARG A 300 -15.43 10.18 -3.91
C ARG A 300 -15.02 11.65 -3.94
N ALA A 301 -14.23 11.99 -4.94
CA ALA A 301 -13.86 13.36 -5.25
C ALA A 301 -15.09 14.18 -5.69
N PRO A 302 -15.13 15.50 -5.41
CA PRO A 302 -16.01 16.42 -6.11
C PRO A 302 -15.73 16.44 -7.62
N ARG A 303 -16.71 16.90 -8.41
CA ARG A 303 -16.47 17.17 -9.82
C ARG A 303 -15.28 18.11 -10.02
N GLY A 304 -14.39 17.75 -10.93
CA GLY A 304 -13.20 18.54 -11.27
C GLY A 304 -11.99 18.24 -10.40
N VAL A 305 -12.04 17.22 -9.53
CA VAL A 305 -10.97 16.90 -8.58
C VAL A 305 -10.31 15.57 -8.92
N MET A 306 -8.99 15.51 -8.69
CA MET A 306 -8.19 14.29 -8.85
C MET A 306 -8.28 13.40 -7.61
N SER A 307 -8.53 12.11 -7.83
CA SER A 307 -8.54 11.05 -6.82
C SER A 307 -7.65 9.89 -7.23
N LYS A 308 -7.36 9.01 -6.26
CA LYS A 308 -6.55 7.79 -6.41
C LYS A 308 -6.73 6.95 -5.14
N CYS A 309 -6.17 5.74 -5.08
CA CYS A 309 -6.01 5.03 -3.82
C CYS A 309 -5.29 5.91 -2.78
N VAL A 310 -5.75 5.89 -1.53
CA VAL A 310 -5.28 6.75 -0.43
C VAL A 310 -4.70 5.98 0.76
N PHE A 311 -4.62 4.65 0.69
CA PHE A 311 -4.21 3.78 1.82
C PHE A 311 -5.05 4.01 3.10
N ASP A 312 -6.36 4.21 2.92
CA ASP A 312 -7.34 4.27 4.00
C ASP A 312 -6.92 5.19 5.17
N PRO A 313 -6.69 6.50 4.95
CA PRO A 313 -6.12 7.39 5.97
C PRO A 313 -6.97 7.42 7.25
N ALA A 314 -8.30 7.25 7.13
CA ALA A 314 -9.21 7.13 8.25
C ALA A 314 -8.89 5.94 9.18
N ARG A 315 -8.47 4.79 8.63
CA ARG A 315 -8.02 3.64 9.43
C ARG A 315 -6.72 3.98 10.15
N GLN A 316 -5.77 4.58 9.44
CA GLN A 316 -4.45 4.91 9.99
C GLN A 316 -4.50 6.02 11.04
N ASP A 317 -5.49 6.89 10.93
CA ASP A 317 -5.74 7.96 11.91
C ASP A 317 -6.53 7.46 13.14
N GLY A 318 -6.96 6.19 13.14
CA GLY A 318 -7.65 5.55 14.26
C GLY A 318 -9.17 5.78 14.27
N ASN A 319 -9.75 6.36 13.21
CA ASN A 319 -11.20 6.63 13.14
C ASN A 319 -12.03 5.33 13.14
N PHE A 320 -11.41 4.22 12.74
CA PHE A 320 -12.00 2.87 12.73
C PHE A 320 -11.71 2.09 14.03
N GLY A 321 -11.13 2.74 15.03
CA GLY A 321 -10.62 2.11 16.25
C GLY A 321 -9.16 1.69 16.11
N GLU A 322 -8.45 1.68 17.24
CA GLU A 322 -7.00 1.44 17.29
C GLU A 322 -6.59 0.12 16.63
N GLY A 323 -7.37 -0.96 16.82
CA GLY A 323 -7.10 -2.26 16.19
C GLY A 323 -7.31 -2.33 14.66
N ASN A 324 -7.55 -1.20 13.99
CA ASN A 324 -7.54 -1.10 12.52
C ASN A 324 -6.35 -0.27 12.00
N ILE A 325 -5.52 0.32 12.86
CA ILE A 325 -4.31 1.03 12.44
C ILE A 325 -3.30 0.00 11.94
N GLY A 326 -2.76 0.20 10.73
CA GLY A 326 -1.99 -0.83 10.04
C GLY A 326 -2.84 -1.78 9.21
N THR A 327 -4.13 -1.49 8.98
CA THR A 327 -4.95 -2.27 8.04
C THR A 327 -5.44 -1.45 6.86
N SER A 328 -5.76 -2.14 5.77
CA SER A 328 -6.48 -1.56 4.63
C SER A 328 -7.76 -2.32 4.29
N ALA A 329 -8.70 -1.64 3.64
CA ALA A 329 -9.95 -2.26 3.21
C ALA A 329 -9.72 -3.39 2.20
N CYS A 330 -8.72 -3.23 1.34
CA CYS A 330 -8.37 -4.21 0.31
C CYS A 330 -7.68 -5.46 0.88
N GLU A 331 -6.85 -5.31 1.90
CA GLU A 331 -6.26 -6.42 2.67
C GLU A 331 -7.33 -7.21 3.42
N VAL A 332 -8.14 -6.55 4.26
CA VAL A 332 -9.13 -7.21 5.13
C VAL A 332 -10.15 -8.01 4.31
N ALA A 333 -10.45 -7.56 3.09
CA ALA A 333 -11.40 -8.20 2.20
C ALA A 333 -10.80 -9.29 1.31
N CYS A 334 -9.48 -9.47 1.27
CA CYS A 334 -8.80 -10.37 0.33
C CYS A 334 -8.86 -11.83 0.80
N PRO A 335 -9.70 -12.71 0.22
CA PRO A 335 -9.81 -14.09 0.71
C PRO A 335 -8.49 -14.89 0.65
N PRO A 336 -7.66 -14.76 -0.40
CA PRO A 336 -6.35 -15.43 -0.42
C PRO A 336 -5.26 -14.70 0.40
N ASN A 337 -5.55 -13.60 1.10
CA ASN A 337 -4.57 -12.83 1.88
C ASN A 337 -3.36 -12.36 1.03
N VAL A 338 -3.63 -11.90 -0.20
CA VAL A 338 -2.60 -11.43 -1.15
C VAL A 338 -1.98 -10.12 -0.73
N ILE A 339 -2.77 -9.22 -0.16
CA ILE A 339 -2.34 -7.87 0.19
C ILE A 339 -2.02 -7.86 1.68
N GLN A 340 -0.80 -7.49 2.02
CA GLN A 340 -0.34 -7.26 3.39
C GLN A 340 -0.04 -5.76 3.50
N PHE A 341 -0.71 -5.06 4.40
CA PHE A 341 -0.55 -3.62 4.59
C PHE A 341 0.02 -3.34 5.98
N GLY A 342 0.84 -2.29 6.11
CA GLY A 342 1.48 -1.99 7.39
C GLY A 342 2.63 -1.00 7.24
N ASP A 343 3.40 -0.84 8.32
CA ASP A 343 4.53 0.09 8.38
C ASP A 343 5.80 -0.53 7.80
N LYS A 344 6.24 -0.05 6.63
CA LYS A 344 7.43 -0.53 5.92
C LYS A 344 8.73 -0.27 6.67
N ASN A 345 8.74 0.65 7.64
CA ASN A 345 9.90 0.91 8.48
C ASN A 345 9.96 0.00 9.71
N ASN A 346 8.90 -0.76 9.99
CA ASN A 346 8.82 -1.67 11.12
C ASN A 346 8.95 -3.14 10.65
N PRO A 347 10.05 -3.85 10.97
CA PRO A 347 10.25 -5.25 10.55
C PRO A 347 9.25 -6.22 11.21
N ALA A 348 8.59 -5.82 12.30
CA ALA A 348 7.54 -6.62 12.93
C ALA A 348 6.20 -6.55 12.17
N SER A 349 6.07 -5.64 11.20
CA SER A 349 4.80 -5.41 10.52
C SER A 349 4.46 -6.51 9.50
N ASP A 350 3.18 -6.65 9.18
CA ASP A 350 2.65 -7.61 8.20
C ASP A 350 3.40 -7.57 6.86
N PRO A 351 3.56 -6.41 6.17
CA PRO A 351 4.24 -6.38 4.88
C PRO A 351 5.71 -6.75 4.96
N GLU A 352 6.44 -6.38 6.01
CA GLU A 352 7.86 -6.72 6.16
C GLU A 352 8.04 -8.20 6.49
N ARG A 353 7.29 -8.72 7.46
CA ARG A 353 7.33 -10.14 7.82
C ARG A 353 6.95 -11.05 6.65
N TYR A 354 5.94 -10.64 5.88
CA TYR A 354 5.53 -11.39 4.71
C TYR A 354 6.58 -11.35 3.61
N ARG A 355 7.18 -10.18 3.35
CA ARG A 355 8.24 -10.01 2.34
C ARG A 355 9.51 -10.77 2.69
N GLU A 356 9.94 -10.73 3.95
CA GLU A 356 11.17 -11.37 4.41
C GLU A 356 11.09 -12.91 4.41
N ASN A 357 9.93 -13.47 4.79
CA ASN A 357 9.73 -14.92 4.77
C ASN A 357 8.31 -15.29 4.30
N PRO A 358 8.05 -15.25 2.99
CA PRO A 358 6.72 -15.52 2.45
C PRO A 358 6.25 -16.96 2.73
N ALA A 359 7.17 -17.93 2.72
CA ALA A 359 6.85 -19.34 2.98
C ALA A 359 6.30 -19.53 4.40
N ARG A 360 6.97 -18.93 5.39
CA ARG A 360 6.54 -18.94 6.78
C ARG A 360 5.23 -18.17 6.96
N SER A 361 5.11 -16.98 6.40
CA SER A 361 3.93 -16.13 6.55
C SER A 361 2.67 -16.76 5.93
N ARG A 362 2.77 -17.35 4.73
CA ARG A 362 1.68 -18.17 4.16
C ARG A 362 1.36 -19.39 5.02
N THR A 363 2.36 -20.05 5.58
CA THR A 363 2.14 -21.18 6.49
C THR A 363 1.36 -20.75 7.72
N ILE A 364 1.69 -19.61 8.33
CA ILE A 364 0.98 -19.05 9.48
C ILE A 364 -0.49 -18.77 9.10
N ILE A 365 -0.74 -18.11 7.98
CA ILE A 365 -2.10 -17.83 7.50
C ILE A 365 -2.90 -19.13 7.30
N ASN A 366 -2.32 -20.11 6.61
CA ASN A 366 -2.99 -21.38 6.33
C ASN A 366 -3.24 -22.21 7.60
N LEU A 367 -2.29 -22.21 8.54
CA LEU A 367 -2.45 -22.90 9.82
C LEU A 367 -3.50 -22.23 10.70
N ASP A 368 -3.52 -20.90 10.79
CA ASP A 368 -4.54 -20.15 11.54
C ASP A 368 -5.95 -20.48 11.03
N ALA A 369 -6.14 -20.58 9.72
CA ALA A 369 -7.41 -20.98 9.13
C ALA A 369 -7.78 -22.45 9.38
N ALA A 370 -6.79 -23.34 9.51
CA ALA A 370 -6.99 -24.79 9.59
C ALA A 370 -7.01 -25.36 11.02
N LEU A 371 -6.36 -24.70 11.98
CA LEU A 371 -6.26 -25.16 13.36
C LEU A 371 -7.41 -24.63 14.22
N PRO A 372 -7.93 -25.46 15.15
CA PRO A 372 -8.90 -24.97 16.14
C PRO A 372 -8.20 -24.05 17.16
N SER A 373 -8.98 -23.18 17.80
CA SER A 373 -8.43 -22.29 18.83
C SER A 373 -7.80 -23.05 20.00
N ALA A 374 -6.81 -22.43 20.66
CA ALA A 374 -6.11 -23.01 21.80
C ALA A 374 -7.06 -23.51 22.90
N ASP A 375 -8.11 -22.74 23.24
CA ASP A 375 -9.14 -23.17 24.22
C ASP A 375 -9.86 -24.46 23.81
N SER A 376 -10.15 -24.63 22.52
CA SER A 376 -10.78 -25.84 21.97
C SER A 376 -9.83 -27.03 22.03
N VAL A 377 -8.55 -26.79 21.71
CA VAL A 377 -7.47 -27.78 21.81
C VAL A 377 -7.30 -28.24 23.26
N SER A 378 -7.09 -27.32 24.21
CA SER A 378 -6.94 -27.63 25.63
C SER A 378 -8.10 -28.45 26.16
N SER A 379 -9.34 -28.11 25.78
CA SER A 379 -10.54 -28.85 26.16
C SER A 379 -10.56 -30.28 25.61
N SER A 380 -10.14 -30.46 24.36
CA SER A 380 -10.11 -31.77 23.68
C SER A 380 -9.00 -32.67 24.20
N LEU A 381 -7.89 -32.07 24.66
CA LEU A 381 -6.73 -32.78 25.20
C LEU A 381 -6.83 -33.09 26.70
N GLU A 382 -7.93 -32.74 27.38
CA GLU A 382 -8.11 -33.03 28.81
C GLU A 382 -7.99 -34.54 29.11
N GLY A 383 -6.92 -34.93 29.81
CA GLY A 383 -6.68 -36.31 30.22
C GLY A 383 -6.13 -37.21 29.10
N VAL A 384 -5.78 -36.64 27.95
CA VAL A 384 -5.00 -37.30 26.90
C VAL A 384 -3.55 -37.47 27.38
N SER A 385 -2.91 -38.59 27.01
CA SER A 385 -1.50 -38.80 27.32
C SER A 385 -0.61 -37.94 26.41
N GLY A 386 0.53 -37.46 26.91
CA GLY A 386 1.57 -36.78 26.12
C GLY A 386 2.32 -37.68 25.13
N ASP A 387 1.59 -38.49 24.38
CA ASP A 387 2.05 -39.30 23.26
C ASP A 387 1.52 -38.67 21.98
N LEU A 388 2.36 -38.52 20.95
CA LEU A 388 2.02 -37.75 19.75
C LEU A 388 0.82 -38.33 19.00
N ASP A 389 0.72 -39.65 18.87
CA ASP A 389 -0.40 -40.29 18.18
C ASP A 389 -1.70 -40.10 18.98
N ALA A 390 -1.63 -40.14 20.32
CA ALA A 390 -2.79 -39.87 21.17
C ALA A 390 -3.29 -38.41 21.07
N VAL A 391 -2.38 -37.44 20.92
CA VAL A 391 -2.71 -36.03 20.70
C VAL A 391 -3.37 -35.83 19.33
N ILE A 392 -2.80 -36.43 18.27
CA ILE A 392 -3.37 -36.38 16.91
C ILE A 392 -4.77 -36.99 16.88
N ASP A 393 -4.97 -38.17 17.49
CA ASP A 393 -6.26 -38.85 17.50
C ASP A 393 -7.35 -38.12 18.30
N ALA A 394 -6.98 -37.15 19.14
CA ALA A 394 -7.90 -36.44 20.02
C ALA A 394 -8.53 -35.18 19.39
N VAL A 395 -7.92 -34.64 18.33
CA VAL A 395 -8.38 -33.42 17.63
C VAL A 395 -8.47 -33.73 16.15
N ASP A 396 -9.68 -33.67 15.58
CA ASP A 396 -9.94 -34.12 14.20
C ASP A 396 -9.12 -33.34 13.16
N GLU A 397 -8.83 -32.07 13.43
CA GLU A 397 -8.03 -31.19 12.57
C GLU A 397 -6.53 -31.43 12.69
N PHE A 398 -6.06 -32.16 13.71
CA PHE A 398 -4.64 -32.42 13.89
C PHE A 398 -4.16 -33.49 12.91
N THR A 399 -3.03 -33.18 12.29
CA THR A 399 -2.24 -34.15 11.52
C THR A 399 -0.80 -34.01 11.95
N ARG A 400 -0.01 -35.08 11.76
CA ARG A 400 1.42 -35.04 12.03
C ARG A 400 2.12 -33.90 11.27
N ARG A 401 1.66 -33.59 10.05
CA ARG A 401 2.15 -32.47 9.23
C ARG A 401 1.79 -31.11 9.86
N ARG A 402 0.53 -30.89 10.26
CA ARG A 402 0.11 -29.61 10.88
C ARG A 402 0.80 -29.36 12.22
N ILE A 403 0.97 -30.39 13.05
CA ILE A 403 1.76 -30.27 14.30
C ILE A 403 3.23 -29.97 13.98
N ALA A 404 3.82 -30.61 12.97
CA ALA A 404 5.19 -30.33 12.55
C ALA A 404 5.36 -28.87 12.07
N LEU A 405 4.41 -28.35 11.27
CA LEU A 405 4.41 -26.96 10.82
C LEU A 405 4.25 -25.98 12.00
N ALA A 406 3.29 -26.21 12.91
CA ALA A 406 3.10 -25.37 14.10
C ALA A 406 4.34 -25.39 15.02
N THR A 407 4.96 -26.55 15.19
CA THR A 407 6.24 -26.67 15.91
C THR A 407 7.35 -25.94 15.14
N GLY A 408 7.35 -25.97 13.82
CA GLY A 408 8.23 -25.18 12.97
C GLY A 408 8.08 -23.68 13.20
N VAL A 409 6.84 -23.18 13.36
CA VAL A 409 6.56 -21.76 13.68
C VAL A 409 7.20 -21.39 15.03
N GLN A 410 7.07 -22.25 16.05
CA GLN A 410 7.73 -22.08 17.35
C GLN A 410 9.26 -22.09 17.23
N ILE A 411 9.84 -22.99 16.43
CA ILE A 411 11.30 -23.11 16.24
C ILE A 411 11.88 -21.87 15.55
N THR A 412 11.13 -21.32 14.60
CA THR A 412 11.54 -20.18 13.73
C THR A 412 10.98 -18.86 14.23
N GLN A 413 10.51 -18.80 15.48
CA GLN A 413 9.99 -17.57 16.06
C GLN A 413 11.10 -16.51 16.13
N GLU A 414 10.75 -15.29 15.73
CA GLU A 414 11.63 -14.14 15.77
C GLU A 414 11.22 -13.18 16.89
N ASP A 415 12.21 -12.55 17.51
CA ASP A 415 12.00 -11.50 18.51
C ASP A 415 12.22 -10.15 17.84
N TYR A 416 11.16 -9.34 17.71
CA TYR A 416 11.24 -7.98 17.19
C TYR A 416 11.47 -6.96 18.31
N GLU A 417 12.25 -5.91 18.04
CA GLU A 417 12.52 -4.85 19.01
C GLU A 417 11.35 -3.86 19.15
N GLU A 418 10.60 -3.68 18.06
CA GLU A 418 9.43 -2.80 17.96
C GLU A 418 8.15 -3.64 17.86
N GLU A 419 7.06 -3.15 18.44
CA GLU A 419 5.75 -3.80 18.32
C GLU A 419 5.15 -3.50 16.95
N ALA A 420 4.54 -4.51 16.31
CA ALA A 420 3.80 -4.30 15.08
C ALA A 420 2.62 -3.34 15.31
N PRO A 421 2.15 -2.62 14.27
CA PRO A 421 0.91 -1.89 14.34
C PRO A 421 -0.24 -2.76 14.86
N PRO A 422 -1.17 -2.21 15.66
CA PRO A 422 -2.20 -2.99 16.37
C PRO A 422 -3.24 -3.67 15.47
N GLY A 423 -3.29 -3.31 14.19
CA GLY A 423 -4.16 -3.94 13.19
C GLY A 423 -3.50 -5.07 12.41
N ASP A 424 -2.18 -5.24 12.53
CA ASP A 424 -1.43 -6.27 11.83
C ASP A 424 -1.87 -7.67 12.28
N SER A 425 -2.11 -8.53 11.30
CA SER A 425 -2.77 -9.82 11.50
C SER A 425 -1.79 -10.97 11.68
N LEU A 426 -0.59 -10.93 11.08
CA LEU A 426 0.38 -12.02 11.18
C LEU A 426 0.88 -12.24 12.62
N PRO A 427 1.20 -11.21 13.42
CA PRO A 427 1.58 -11.40 14.83
C PRO A 427 0.50 -12.10 15.64
N ASP A 428 -0.77 -11.71 15.47
CA ASP A 428 -1.89 -12.31 16.18
C ASP A 428 -2.12 -13.78 15.78
N LYS A 429 -2.03 -14.08 14.47
CA LYS A 429 -2.14 -15.45 13.94
C LYS A 429 -1.02 -16.35 14.46
N GLU A 430 0.21 -15.85 14.44
CA GLU A 430 1.36 -16.55 15.00
C GLU A 430 1.16 -16.83 16.49
N ALA A 431 0.76 -15.83 17.27
CA ALA A 431 0.48 -15.99 18.69
C ALA A 431 -0.57 -17.09 18.94
N GLY A 432 -1.66 -17.10 18.17
CA GLY A 432 -2.69 -18.14 18.25
C GLY A 432 -2.14 -19.55 17.99
N ILE A 433 -1.25 -19.71 17.00
CA ILE A 433 -0.59 -20.99 16.72
C ILE A 433 0.33 -21.40 17.88
N LEU A 434 1.09 -20.46 18.46
CA LEU A 434 1.97 -20.73 19.60
C LEU A 434 1.18 -21.09 20.87
N GLU A 435 -0.01 -20.53 21.05
CA GLU A 435 -0.93 -20.96 22.12
C GLU A 435 -1.44 -22.39 21.90
N VAL A 436 -1.74 -22.78 20.65
CA VAL A 436 -2.08 -24.18 20.32
C VAL A 436 -0.91 -25.12 20.60
N VAL A 437 0.31 -24.74 20.24
CA VAL A 437 1.54 -25.49 20.56
C VAL A 437 1.68 -25.65 22.07
N SER A 438 1.50 -24.56 22.82
CA SER A 438 1.55 -24.59 24.29
C SER A 438 0.49 -25.53 24.89
N ALA A 439 -0.74 -25.52 24.36
CA ALA A 439 -1.81 -26.43 24.79
C ALA A 439 -1.48 -27.90 24.52
N ILE A 440 -0.76 -28.21 23.44
CA ILE A 440 -0.25 -29.57 23.17
C ILE A 440 0.79 -29.97 24.23
N GLU A 441 1.73 -29.08 24.57
CA GLU A 441 2.79 -29.36 25.55
C GLU A 441 2.26 -29.57 26.96
N GLU A 442 1.12 -28.97 27.32
CA GLU A 442 0.44 -29.17 28.61
C GLU A 442 0.00 -30.62 28.85
N THR A 443 -0.17 -31.43 27.79
CA THR A 443 -0.43 -32.88 27.90
C THR A 443 0.78 -33.67 28.43
N GLY A 444 1.96 -33.04 28.44
CA GLY A 444 3.25 -33.65 28.75
C GLY A 444 4.00 -34.16 27.52
N LEU A 445 3.54 -33.85 26.30
CA LEU A 445 4.28 -34.07 25.07
C LEU A 445 5.36 -33.00 24.91
N ASP A 446 6.63 -33.39 24.94
CA ASP A 446 7.77 -32.48 24.83
C ASP A 446 8.17 -32.28 23.36
N LEU A 447 7.67 -31.21 22.73
CA LEU A 447 7.94 -30.86 21.32
C LEU A 447 9.38 -30.38 21.08
N GLU A 448 10.12 -30.04 22.13
CA GLU A 448 11.54 -29.72 22.05
C GLU A 448 12.43 -30.99 22.01
N SER A 449 11.90 -32.14 22.44
CA SER A 449 12.68 -33.38 22.53
C SER A 449 13.07 -33.95 21.15
N ASP A 450 14.31 -34.46 21.06
CA ASP A 450 14.83 -35.14 19.85
C ASP A 450 13.98 -36.34 19.41
N GLU A 451 13.25 -36.97 20.34
CA GLU A 451 12.36 -38.10 20.06
C GLU A 451 11.13 -37.62 19.29
N VAL A 452 10.44 -36.59 19.81
CA VAL A 452 9.24 -36.04 19.18
C VAL A 452 9.58 -35.28 17.90
N ARG A 453 10.66 -34.50 17.85
CA ARG A 453 11.11 -33.84 16.61
C ARG A 453 11.44 -34.83 15.51
N ARG A 454 12.06 -35.97 15.86
CA ARG A 454 12.33 -37.05 14.89
C ARG A 454 11.05 -37.67 14.35
N GLU A 455 10.07 -37.82 15.21
CA GLU A 455 8.74 -38.28 14.86
C GLU A 455 8.00 -37.30 13.94
N LEU A 456 8.17 -36.00 14.15
CA LEU A 456 7.63 -34.94 13.28
C LEU A 456 8.43 -34.73 11.99
N GLY A 457 9.60 -35.36 11.86
CA GLY A 457 10.48 -35.20 10.69
C GLY A 457 11.28 -33.89 10.67
N LEU A 458 11.47 -33.26 11.83
CA LEU A 458 12.13 -31.96 11.97
C LEU A 458 13.64 -32.06 12.21
N MET A 459 14.23 -33.25 12.11
CA MET A 459 15.66 -33.44 12.36
C MET A 459 16.49 -33.34 11.07
N PRO A 460 17.65 -32.64 11.09
CA PRO A 460 18.52 -32.50 9.92
C PRO A 460 18.97 -33.82 9.29
N ASP A 461 19.17 -34.87 10.10
CA ASP A 461 19.58 -36.20 9.61
C ASP A 461 18.49 -36.96 8.83
N GLN A 462 17.24 -36.46 8.87
CA GLN A 462 16.11 -37.03 8.14
C GLN A 462 15.75 -36.26 6.87
N PHE A 463 16.35 -35.08 6.66
CA PHE A 463 16.01 -34.25 5.53
C PHE A 463 16.46 -34.89 4.22
N GLU A 464 15.48 -35.19 3.36
CA GLU A 464 15.68 -35.62 1.98
C GLU A 464 15.25 -34.47 1.07
N GLY A 465 16.15 -33.48 0.90
CA GLY A 465 15.85 -32.29 0.12
C GLY A 465 15.46 -32.58 -1.34
N PRO A 466 14.86 -31.60 -2.04
CA PRO A 466 14.37 -31.76 -3.41
C PRO A 466 15.50 -32.11 -4.40
N SER A 467 16.75 -31.80 -4.04
CA SER A 467 17.95 -32.22 -4.75
C SER A 467 19.10 -32.53 -3.79
N GLN A 468 20.15 -33.20 -4.26
CA GLN A 468 21.34 -33.52 -3.45
C GLN A 468 22.16 -32.29 -3.05
N ASP A 469 21.87 -31.13 -3.62
CA ASP A 469 22.60 -29.90 -3.41
C ASP A 469 22.01 -29.05 -2.26
N VAL A 470 20.77 -29.33 -1.83
CA VAL A 470 20.14 -28.69 -0.66
C VAL A 470 20.55 -29.46 0.60
N GLN A 471 21.23 -28.77 1.52
CA GLN A 471 21.66 -29.33 2.80
C GLN A 471 21.20 -28.40 3.92
N VAL A 472 20.67 -29.00 4.98
CA VAL A 472 20.23 -28.30 6.18
C VAL A 472 21.20 -28.57 7.34
N ALA A 473 21.54 -27.53 8.08
CA ALA A 473 22.48 -27.55 9.19
C ALA A 473 21.80 -27.80 10.54
N ASP A 474 20.57 -27.31 10.72
CA ASP A 474 19.82 -27.38 11.97
C ASP A 474 18.30 -27.51 11.76
N THR A 475 17.57 -27.65 12.87
CA THR A 475 16.12 -27.84 12.89
C THR A 475 15.35 -26.62 12.36
N ALA A 476 15.90 -25.41 12.48
CA ALA A 476 15.24 -24.21 11.95
C ALA A 476 15.28 -24.22 10.42
N GLU A 477 16.41 -24.59 9.81
CA GLU A 477 16.49 -24.77 8.36
C GLU A 477 15.58 -25.91 7.87
N VAL A 478 15.44 -27.01 8.64
CA VAL A 478 14.44 -28.06 8.31
C VAL A 478 13.01 -27.54 8.36
N ALA A 479 12.68 -26.72 9.36
CA ALA A 479 11.36 -26.11 9.48
C ALA A 479 11.07 -25.14 8.33
N GLN A 480 12.06 -24.36 7.91
CA GLN A 480 11.95 -23.48 6.75
C GLN A 480 11.63 -24.27 5.47
N GLU A 481 12.39 -25.34 5.20
CA GLU A 481 12.12 -26.21 4.04
C GLU A 481 10.76 -26.90 4.14
N LEU A 482 10.29 -27.20 5.37
CA LEU A 482 8.94 -27.75 5.58
C LEU A 482 7.85 -26.73 5.21
N PHE A 483 8.08 -25.44 5.46
CA PHE A 483 7.18 -24.37 5.01
C PHE A 483 7.16 -24.28 3.49
N GLU A 484 8.32 -24.24 2.85
CA GLU A 484 8.46 -24.18 1.39
C GLU A 484 7.89 -25.41 0.65
N ASP A 485 7.89 -26.59 1.29
CA ASP A 485 7.21 -27.77 0.75
C ASP A 485 5.69 -27.72 0.99
N TYR A 486 5.24 -26.99 2.03
CA TYR A 486 3.81 -26.86 2.35
C TYR A 486 3.10 -25.83 1.49
N VAL A 487 3.77 -24.71 1.19
CA VAL A 487 3.23 -23.60 0.40
C VAL A 487 4.07 -23.39 -0.85
N ASN A 488 3.49 -22.94 -1.95
CA ASN A 488 4.27 -22.60 -3.15
C ASN A 488 4.99 -21.25 -2.97
N ALA A 489 6.12 -21.21 -2.27
CA ALA A 489 6.80 -19.95 -1.97
C ALA A 489 7.15 -19.15 -3.25
N PRO A 490 6.94 -17.82 -3.24
CA PRO A 490 7.21 -16.98 -4.40
C PRO A 490 8.68 -17.00 -4.77
N GLN A 491 8.94 -17.03 -6.07
CA GLN A 491 10.31 -17.20 -6.58
C GLN A 491 11.03 -15.87 -6.82
N ASN A 492 10.29 -14.76 -6.89
CA ASN A 492 10.84 -13.44 -7.20
C ASN A 492 10.15 -12.36 -6.37
N GLU A 493 10.90 -11.29 -6.11
CA GLU A 493 10.45 -10.06 -5.47
C GLU A 493 10.82 -8.89 -6.40
N PHE A 494 9.93 -7.90 -6.55
CA PHE A 494 10.22 -6.70 -7.32
C PHE A 494 9.42 -5.49 -6.86
N GLU A 495 9.96 -4.31 -7.14
CA GLU A 495 9.26 -3.04 -7.10
C GLU A 495 8.84 -2.64 -8.53
N LEU A 496 7.58 -2.24 -8.72
CA LEU A 496 7.07 -1.89 -10.04
C LEU A 496 7.72 -0.58 -10.54
N LEU A 497 8.34 -0.64 -11.72
CA LEU A 497 9.00 0.51 -12.36
C LEU A 497 10.09 1.17 -11.49
N ALA A 498 10.85 0.35 -10.73
CA ALA A 498 11.91 0.82 -9.84
C ALA A 498 12.96 1.71 -10.54
N ASP A 499 13.18 1.52 -11.85
CA ASP A 499 14.09 2.31 -12.68
C ASP A 499 13.67 3.77 -12.87
N ILE A 500 12.41 4.12 -12.56
CA ILE A 500 11.93 5.51 -12.55
C ILE A 500 12.38 6.27 -11.29
N GLY A 501 12.87 5.57 -10.27
CA GLY A 501 13.41 6.19 -9.05
C GLY A 501 12.35 6.84 -8.15
N THR A 502 11.08 6.47 -8.29
CA THR A 502 9.99 6.98 -7.44
C THR A 502 10.06 6.50 -5.99
N ASN A 503 10.86 5.47 -5.69
CA ASN A 503 10.90 4.78 -4.40
C ASN A 503 9.48 4.36 -3.94
N PRO A 504 8.85 3.40 -4.67
CA PRO A 504 7.49 2.97 -4.39
C PRO A 504 7.37 2.29 -3.02
N ASN A 505 6.25 2.47 -2.33
CA ASN A 505 5.97 1.82 -1.04
C ASN A 505 5.09 0.57 -1.21
N VAL A 506 5.23 -0.13 -2.33
CA VAL A 506 4.52 -1.38 -2.63
C VAL A 506 5.51 -2.37 -3.24
N ASP A 507 5.73 -3.47 -2.52
CA ASP A 507 6.51 -4.59 -2.99
C ASP A 507 5.63 -5.68 -3.58
N TYR A 508 6.16 -6.39 -4.56
CA TYR A 508 5.48 -7.48 -5.23
C TYR A 508 6.25 -8.78 -5.08
N LEU A 509 5.54 -9.85 -4.73
CA LEU A 509 6.06 -11.22 -4.74
C LEU A 509 5.43 -11.96 -5.92
N GLY A 510 6.25 -12.51 -6.80
CA GLY A 510 5.82 -13.27 -7.97
C GLY A 510 6.32 -12.73 -9.30
N HIS A 511 5.55 -12.96 -10.36
CA HIS A 511 5.96 -12.66 -11.73
C HIS A 511 5.76 -11.19 -12.08
N GLN A 512 6.88 -10.48 -12.31
CA GLN A 512 6.86 -9.16 -12.91
C GLN A 512 6.45 -9.27 -14.39
N PRO A 513 5.50 -8.43 -14.88
CA PRO A 513 5.20 -8.38 -16.31
C PRO A 513 6.44 -8.09 -17.13
N GLY A 514 6.81 -9.01 -18.01
CA GLY A 514 7.96 -8.82 -18.90
C GLY A 514 7.64 -7.97 -20.13
N PRO A 515 8.66 -7.65 -20.94
CA PRO A 515 8.61 -7.51 -22.38
C PRO A 515 7.25 -7.37 -23.08
N GLU A 516 6.93 -8.53 -23.63
CA GLU A 516 5.80 -8.84 -24.47
C GLU A 516 4.55 -9.15 -23.65
N ALA A 517 4.51 -8.75 -22.36
CA ALA A 517 3.32 -8.92 -21.55
C ALA A 517 2.15 -8.19 -22.22
N HIS A 518 1.00 -8.86 -22.31
CA HIS A 518 -0.25 -8.27 -22.80
C HIS A 518 -1.43 -8.73 -21.95
N GLN A 519 -2.48 -7.92 -21.92
CA GLN A 519 -3.58 -8.12 -21.00
C GLN A 519 -4.45 -9.23 -21.55
N VAL A 520 -4.87 -10.14 -20.68
CA VAL A 520 -5.85 -11.16 -21.00
C VAL A 520 -7.07 -11.03 -20.09
N ARG A 521 -8.16 -11.67 -20.50
CA ARG A 521 -9.37 -11.68 -19.69
C ARG A 521 -9.18 -12.64 -18.52
N GLY A 522 -9.29 -12.13 -17.29
CA GLY A 522 -9.32 -12.93 -16.08
C GLY A 522 -10.66 -13.66 -15.86
N PRO A 523 -10.76 -14.50 -14.83
CA PRO A 523 -11.94 -15.30 -14.52
C PRO A 523 -13.15 -14.47 -14.04
N VAL A 524 -12.89 -13.31 -13.43
CA VAL A 524 -13.90 -12.34 -13.00
C VAL A 524 -13.68 -11.04 -13.75
N SER A 525 -14.73 -10.52 -14.39
CA SER A 525 -14.66 -9.21 -15.04
C SER A 525 -15.12 -8.10 -14.10
N TYR A 526 -14.68 -6.87 -14.36
CA TYR A 526 -15.20 -5.69 -13.67
C TYR A 526 -16.71 -5.49 -13.89
N GLU A 527 -17.27 -5.96 -15.01
CA GLU A 527 -18.71 -5.98 -15.23
C GLU A 527 -19.44 -6.88 -14.21
N ASP A 528 -18.88 -8.05 -13.91
CA ASP A 528 -19.50 -9.03 -13.00
C ASP A 528 -19.63 -8.51 -11.57
N VAL A 529 -18.69 -7.67 -11.14
CA VAL A 529 -18.70 -7.02 -9.82
C VAL A 529 -19.34 -5.63 -9.82
N GLY A 530 -19.94 -5.21 -10.94
CA GLY A 530 -20.62 -3.92 -11.07
C GLY A 530 -19.66 -2.71 -11.04
N MET A 531 -18.38 -2.94 -11.32
CA MET A 531 -17.32 -1.95 -11.34
C MET A 531 -16.86 -1.64 -12.77
N LEU A 532 -17.80 -1.63 -13.72
CA LEU A 532 -17.53 -1.28 -15.12
C LEU A 532 -16.70 -0.01 -15.16
N ASP A 533 -15.49 -0.13 -15.67
CA ASP A 533 -14.69 1.05 -15.91
C ASP A 533 -15.28 1.74 -17.14
N THR A 534 -15.76 2.98 -17.06
CA THR A 534 -16.10 3.69 -18.30
C THR A 534 -14.86 4.00 -19.15
N ARG A 535 -13.64 3.78 -18.61
CA ARG A 535 -12.36 3.70 -19.32
C ARG A 535 -11.96 2.28 -19.76
N GLN A 536 -12.74 1.23 -19.48
CA GLN A 536 -12.36 -0.17 -19.82
C GLN A 536 -12.15 -0.34 -21.32
N ASN A 537 -12.82 0.45 -22.17
CA ASN A 537 -12.56 0.40 -23.61
C ASN A 537 -11.13 0.84 -24.00
N ALA A 538 -10.37 1.53 -23.13
CA ALA A 538 -8.99 1.97 -23.37
C ALA A 538 -7.96 1.10 -22.61
N LEU A 539 -8.26 0.71 -21.37
CA LEU A 539 -7.36 -0.14 -20.57
C LEU A 539 -7.33 -1.59 -21.05
N GLU A 540 -8.44 -2.13 -21.55
CA GLU A 540 -8.48 -3.51 -22.08
C GLU A 540 -7.70 -3.69 -23.38
N GLU A 541 -7.38 -2.61 -24.10
CA GLU A 541 -6.64 -2.69 -25.37
C GLU A 541 -5.12 -2.46 -25.19
N GLU A 542 -4.64 -1.80 -24.12
CA GLU A 542 -3.25 -1.29 -24.11
C GLU A 542 -2.49 -1.29 -22.75
N THR A 543 -3.02 -1.77 -21.62
CA THR A 543 -2.26 -1.72 -20.33
C THR A 543 -1.28 -2.85 -20.01
N VAL A 544 -0.84 -3.59 -21.02
CA VAL A 544 0.42 -4.35 -20.95
C VAL A 544 0.93 -4.44 -22.37
N GLY A 545 2.05 -3.77 -22.61
CA GLY A 545 2.73 -3.77 -23.89
C GLY A 545 4.05 -3.04 -23.74
N LEU A 546 5.16 -3.77 -23.65
CA LEU A 546 6.42 -3.22 -24.11
C LEU A 546 6.49 -3.53 -25.62
N GLY A 547 5.84 -2.66 -26.38
CA GLY A 547 6.11 -2.41 -27.80
C GLY A 547 5.45 -3.37 -28.83
N PRO A 548 4.94 -2.84 -29.96
CA PRO A 548 4.54 -3.66 -31.10
C PRO A 548 5.76 -4.13 -31.92
N ILE A 549 5.86 -5.45 -32.12
CA ILE A 549 6.65 -6.04 -33.23
C ILE A 549 5.93 -5.73 -34.54
N ASP A 550 6.59 -4.92 -35.36
CA ASP A 550 6.25 -4.55 -36.73
C ASP A 550 5.84 -5.77 -37.58
N SER A 551 4.56 -5.86 -37.93
CA SER A 551 4.03 -6.94 -38.78
C SER A 551 4.19 -6.59 -40.26
N SER A 552 5.25 -7.12 -40.87
CA SER A 552 5.32 -7.36 -42.33
C SER A 552 4.86 -8.77 -42.68
#